data_AF-A0A9W8MRM2-F1
#
_entry.id   AF-A0A9W8MRM2-F1
#
_cell.length_a   1.000
_cell.length_b   1.000
_cell.length_c   1.000
_cell.angle_alpha   90.00
_cell.angle_beta   90.00
_cell.angle_gamma   90.00
#
_symmetry.space_group_name_H-M   'P 1'
#
loop_
_entity.id
_entity.type
_entity.pdbx_description
1 polymer ?
#
loop_
_entity_poly.entity_id
_entity_poly.type
_entity_poly.pdbx_seq_one_letter_code
_entity_poly.pdbx_strand_id
1 'polypeptide(L)'
;MLDNLYPLLDKRRSPPGQKKTRRTTVPTDLQDAKLRFQESVLAFADKRLPFRDHAPSRRRILEPNGPYAPSNISTISGLFSALVYRGISHNTQFLLENEYFFATLSEFNVLHVQLQLDGHNADYFCNKAAYGVTTRRSVNDASTYWEKAQNPSLNAFLTRSTPVNFLRLYFLILRSKIPGFGPLTSFQLALDYAIAKKATMPTVKEMAHVIFKLKMGGLKGLIRLGYSVTTEHEVACALYSLRAQLDERIPTGTKKRIAFGIVFVEHLLCKFGRLDAKPFQDLEEVIASGSRL
;
A
#
# COMPACT_ATOMS: atom_id res chain seq x y z
N MET A 1 13.69 10.01 6.70
CA MET A 1 13.31 9.06 5.60
C MET A 1 12.11 9.59 4.84
N LEU A 2 11.06 10.02 5.54
CA LEU A 2 9.94 10.78 4.95
C LEU A 2 10.39 12.11 4.33
N ASP A 3 11.49 12.69 4.83
CA ASP A 3 12.09 13.93 4.33
C ASP A 3 12.57 13.83 2.87
N ASN A 4 12.81 12.61 2.37
CA ASN A 4 13.20 12.37 0.98
C ASN A 4 11.99 12.35 0.02
N LEU A 5 10.76 12.40 0.55
CA LEU A 5 9.54 12.56 -0.26
C LEU A 5 9.24 14.03 -0.54
N TYR A 6 9.83 14.95 0.23
CA TYR A 6 9.65 16.38 0.09
C TYR A 6 9.92 16.90 -1.35
N PRO A 7 10.99 16.48 -2.06
CA PRO A 7 11.24 16.93 -3.43
C PRO A 7 10.18 16.48 -4.47
N LEU A 8 9.23 15.63 -4.08
CA LEU A 8 8.11 15.19 -4.93
C LEU A 8 6.84 16.02 -4.70
N LEU A 9 6.81 16.76 -3.59
CA LEU A 9 5.75 17.72 -3.26
C LEU A 9 6.09 19.12 -3.79
N ASP A 10 7.39 19.40 -3.97
CA ASP A 10 7.89 20.61 -4.62
C ASP A 10 7.55 20.61 -6.12
N LYS A 11 6.66 21.53 -6.52
CA LYS A 11 6.17 21.67 -7.91
C LYS A 11 7.14 22.44 -8.82
N ARG A 12 8.27 22.95 -8.32
CA ARG A 12 9.18 23.76 -9.12
C ARG A 12 10.13 22.87 -9.94
N ARG A 13 9.86 22.75 -11.25
CA ARG A 13 10.92 22.45 -12.23
C ARG A 13 11.87 23.65 -12.24
N SER A 14 13.09 23.49 -11.74
CA SER A 14 14.18 24.43 -12.05
C SER A 14 15.01 23.87 -13.21
N PRO A 15 15.42 24.70 -14.19
CA PRO A 15 16.36 24.27 -15.24
C PRO A 15 17.71 23.87 -14.61
N PRO A 16 18.44 22.92 -15.20
CA PRO A 16 19.78 22.59 -14.73
C PRO A 16 20.71 23.78 -15.01
N GLY A 17 21.19 24.47 -13.98
CA GLY A 17 22.22 25.49 -14.18
C GLY A 17 22.27 26.67 -13.21
N GLN A 18 22.10 26.47 -11.89
CA GLN A 18 22.57 27.48 -10.93
C GLN A 18 23.21 26.82 -9.70
N LYS A 19 24.54 26.89 -9.62
CA LYS A 19 25.30 26.60 -8.41
C LYS A 19 25.13 27.78 -7.45
N LYS A 20 24.48 27.55 -6.31
CA LYS A 20 24.55 28.45 -5.15
C LYS A 20 25.17 27.71 -3.97
N THR A 21 26.41 28.06 -3.68
CA THR A 21 27.12 27.75 -2.45
C THR A 21 26.64 28.70 -1.35
N ARG A 22 25.90 28.20 -0.37
CA ARG A 22 25.79 28.84 0.95
C ARG A 22 25.53 27.77 2.00
N ARG A 23 26.39 27.74 3.03
CA ARG A 23 26.21 26.94 4.24
C ARG A 23 24.86 27.31 4.87
N THR A 24 23.97 26.34 4.99
CA THR A 24 22.62 26.51 5.56
C THR A 24 22.54 25.79 6.90
N THR A 25 22.46 26.55 7.99
CA THR A 25 21.63 26.12 9.11
C THR A 25 20.23 25.92 8.56
N VAL A 26 19.67 24.71 8.69
CA VAL A 26 18.28 24.47 8.31
C VAL A 26 17.42 25.44 9.12
N PRO A 27 16.64 26.34 8.48
CA PRO A 27 15.77 27.26 9.22
C PRO A 27 14.84 26.45 10.13
N THR A 28 14.66 26.88 11.38
CA THR A 28 13.80 26.22 12.39
C THR A 28 12.44 25.85 11.80
N ASP A 29 11.87 26.73 10.97
CA ASP A 29 10.60 26.53 10.28
C ASP A 29 10.57 25.27 9.39
N LEU A 30 11.65 24.97 8.65
CA LEU A 30 11.70 23.78 7.80
C LEU A 30 11.74 22.50 8.63
N GLN A 31 12.39 22.54 9.80
CA GLN A 31 12.40 21.42 10.73
C GLN A 31 11.01 21.17 11.33
N ASP A 32 10.31 22.24 11.70
CA ASP A 32 8.94 22.18 12.24
C ASP A 32 7.92 21.72 11.20
N ALA A 33 8.05 22.15 9.94
CA ALA A 33 7.22 21.66 8.85
C ALA A 33 7.45 20.17 8.57
N LYS A 34 8.70 19.71 8.60
CA LYS A 34 9.03 18.28 8.49
C LYS A 34 8.42 17.47 9.63
N LEU A 35 8.53 17.95 10.87
CA LEU A 35 7.96 17.27 12.03
C LEU A 35 6.44 17.14 11.91
N ARG A 36 5.73 18.23 11.62
CA ARG A 36 4.26 18.23 11.42
C ARG A 36 3.83 17.29 10.29
N PHE A 37 4.59 17.27 9.19
CA PHE A 37 4.36 16.33 8.10
C PHE A 37 4.52 14.87 8.56
N GLN A 38 5.61 14.57 9.28
CA GLN A 38 5.88 13.23 9.79
C GLN A 38 4.79 12.78 10.78
N GLU A 39 4.40 13.62 11.73
CA GLU A 39 3.32 13.36 12.68
C GLU A 39 2.00 13.08 11.96
N SER A 40 1.65 13.91 10.98
CA SER A 40 0.44 13.73 10.16
C SER A 40 0.44 12.41 9.38
N VAL A 41 1.60 11.97 8.87
CA VAL A 41 1.74 10.66 8.21
C VAL A 41 1.62 9.52 9.21
N LEU A 42 2.27 9.62 10.36
CA LEU A 42 2.32 8.57 11.39
C LEU A 42 0.95 8.36 12.07
N ALA A 43 0.20 9.43 12.31
CA ALA A 43 -1.16 9.36 12.88
C ALA A 43 -2.12 8.48 12.06
N PHE A 44 -1.87 8.33 10.75
CA PHE A 44 -2.67 7.46 9.88
C PHE A 44 -1.77 6.62 8.97
N ALA A 45 -0.77 5.95 9.55
CA ALA A 45 0.29 5.28 8.79
C ALA A 45 -0.23 4.29 7.72
N ASP A 46 -1.24 3.46 8.01
CA ASP A 46 -1.83 2.57 6.99
C ASP A 46 -2.40 3.34 5.79
N LYS A 47 -2.97 4.54 6.02
CA LYS A 47 -3.57 5.38 4.97
C LYS A 47 -2.60 6.32 4.28
N ARG A 48 -1.54 6.78 4.95
CA ARG A 48 -0.66 7.87 4.50
C ARG A 48 0.80 7.48 4.27
N LEU A 49 1.31 6.42 4.90
CA LEU A 49 2.73 6.03 4.76
C LEU A 49 3.02 5.42 3.37
N PRO A 50 3.85 6.01 2.51
CA PRO A 50 4.10 5.47 1.17
C PRO A 50 4.98 4.21 1.19
N PHE A 51 5.63 3.92 2.31
CA PHE A 51 6.40 2.70 2.53
C PHE A 51 5.45 1.58 2.97
N ARG A 52 4.84 0.92 1.97
CA ARG A 52 3.77 -0.07 2.16
C ARG A 52 4.05 -1.10 3.26
N ASP A 53 5.23 -1.71 3.22
CA ASP A 53 5.59 -2.80 4.15
C ASP A 53 5.97 -2.31 5.55
N HIS A 54 6.11 -0.99 5.74
CA HIS A 54 6.29 -0.37 7.06
C HIS A 54 4.97 0.05 7.71
N ALA A 55 3.85 -0.04 6.99
CA ALA A 55 2.55 0.31 7.54
C ALA A 55 2.14 -0.69 8.65
N PRO A 56 1.48 -0.26 9.75
CA PRO A 56 1.19 -1.10 10.90
C PRO A 56 0.52 -2.44 10.57
N SER A 57 -0.59 -2.39 9.83
CA SER A 57 -1.32 -3.60 9.42
C SER A 57 -0.45 -4.54 8.57
N ARG A 58 0.40 -3.97 7.71
CA ARG A 58 1.26 -4.73 6.81
C ARG A 58 2.45 -5.35 7.55
N ARG A 59 3.05 -4.66 8.53
CA ARG A 59 4.13 -5.21 9.35
C ARG A 59 3.68 -6.47 10.10
N ARG A 60 2.48 -6.41 10.71
CA ARG A 60 1.92 -7.53 11.48
C ARG A 60 1.87 -8.83 10.67
N ILE A 61 1.27 -8.77 9.49
CA ILE A 61 1.11 -9.97 8.64
C ILE A 61 2.41 -10.47 8.01
N LEU A 62 3.50 -9.69 8.07
CA LEU A 62 4.83 -10.03 7.54
C LEU A 62 5.72 -10.64 8.62
N GLU A 63 5.23 -10.75 9.85
CA GLU A 63 5.93 -11.42 10.93
C GLU A 63 6.19 -12.91 10.61
N PRO A 64 7.17 -13.55 11.30
CA PRO A 64 7.65 -14.90 10.94
C PRO A 64 6.61 -16.03 10.93
N ASN A 65 5.48 -15.85 11.60
CA ASN A 65 4.33 -16.77 11.67
C ASN A 65 3.12 -16.27 10.84
N GLY A 66 3.27 -15.18 10.08
CA GLY A 66 2.20 -14.61 9.29
C GLY A 66 1.81 -15.45 8.06
N PRO A 67 0.73 -15.07 7.34
CA PRO A 67 0.26 -15.78 6.15
C PRO A 67 1.30 -15.89 5.02
N TYR A 68 2.27 -14.97 4.97
CA TYR A 68 3.30 -14.92 3.93
C TYR A 68 4.65 -15.49 4.37
N ALA A 69 4.73 -16.05 5.57
CA ALA A 69 5.92 -16.74 6.06
C ALA A 69 6.23 -17.99 5.18
N PRO A 70 7.51 -18.40 5.05
CA PRO A 70 7.88 -19.55 4.22
C PRO A 70 7.11 -20.84 4.55
N SER A 71 6.80 -21.10 5.82
CA SER A 71 6.03 -22.25 6.28
C SER A 71 4.56 -22.20 5.88
N ASN A 72 4.01 -21.01 5.70
CA ASN A 72 2.56 -20.78 5.60
C ASN A 72 2.12 -20.42 4.18
N ILE A 73 2.97 -19.72 3.42
CA ILE A 73 2.63 -19.10 2.13
C ILE A 73 2.14 -20.07 1.06
N SER A 74 2.53 -21.34 1.15
CA SER A 74 2.15 -22.40 0.20
C SER A 74 1.00 -23.26 0.69
N THR A 75 0.31 -22.87 1.77
CA THR A 75 -0.73 -23.67 2.43
C THR A 75 -2.11 -23.04 2.25
N ILE A 76 -3.15 -23.87 2.35
CA ILE A 76 -4.55 -23.42 2.36
C ILE A 76 -4.77 -22.45 3.54
N SER A 77 -4.21 -22.75 4.71
CA SER A 77 -4.25 -21.91 5.90
C SER A 77 -3.62 -20.53 5.69
N GLY A 78 -2.47 -20.45 5.03
CA GLY A 78 -1.84 -19.18 4.67
C GLY A 78 -2.68 -18.35 3.70
N LEU A 79 -3.30 -18.99 2.70
CA LEU A 79 -4.24 -18.32 1.80
C LEU A 79 -5.50 -17.84 2.55
N PHE A 80 -6.10 -18.68 3.39
CA PHE A 80 -7.24 -18.28 4.23
C PHE A 80 -6.90 -17.06 5.10
N SER A 81 -5.79 -17.10 5.82
CA SER A 81 -5.32 -16.01 6.66
C SER A 81 -5.05 -14.72 5.86
N ALA A 82 -4.48 -14.85 4.66
CA ALA A 82 -4.31 -13.71 3.75
C ALA A 82 -5.65 -13.11 3.29
N LEU A 83 -6.67 -13.96 3.08
CA LEU A 83 -8.03 -13.52 2.75
C LEU A 83 -8.69 -12.83 3.94
N VAL A 84 -8.58 -13.37 5.15
CA VAL A 84 -9.06 -12.73 6.39
C VAL A 84 -8.40 -11.37 6.58
N TYR A 85 -7.08 -11.28 6.40
CA TYR A 85 -6.37 -10.00 6.45
C TYR A 85 -6.95 -8.99 5.47
N ARG A 86 -7.00 -9.32 4.17
CA ARG A 86 -7.43 -8.35 3.15
C ARG A 86 -8.93 -8.06 3.19
N GLY A 87 -9.74 -9.07 3.48
CA GLY A 87 -11.20 -9.02 3.46
C GLY A 87 -11.80 -8.46 4.74
N ILE A 88 -11.19 -8.73 5.90
CA ILE A 88 -11.78 -8.43 7.21
C ILE A 88 -10.88 -7.47 8.01
N SER A 89 -9.68 -7.88 8.38
CA SER A 89 -8.92 -7.25 9.48
C SER A 89 -7.95 -6.13 9.08
N HIS A 90 -7.73 -5.88 7.79
CA HIS A 90 -6.84 -4.78 7.37
C HIS A 90 -7.33 -3.42 7.93
N ASN A 91 -6.40 -2.70 8.59
CA ASN A 91 -6.60 -1.42 9.25
C ASN A 91 -7.66 -1.47 10.37
N THR A 92 -7.50 -2.46 11.26
CA THR A 92 -8.37 -2.69 12.42
C THR A 92 -7.52 -2.87 13.68
N GLN A 93 -8.12 -2.62 14.84
CA GLN A 93 -7.47 -2.84 16.12
C GLN A 93 -7.30 -4.34 16.41
N PHE A 94 -8.27 -5.17 16.00
CA PHE A 94 -8.19 -6.63 16.06
C PHE A 94 -6.87 -7.17 15.49
N LEU A 95 -6.48 -6.73 14.29
CA LEU A 95 -5.22 -7.16 13.65
C LEU A 95 -3.97 -6.78 14.47
N LEU A 96 -4.00 -5.60 15.11
CA LEU A 96 -2.84 -5.07 15.82
C LEU A 96 -2.63 -5.75 17.18
N GLU A 97 -3.69 -6.23 17.80
CA GLU A 97 -3.68 -6.75 19.18
C GLU A 97 -3.68 -8.28 19.24
N ASN A 98 -4.18 -8.97 18.20
CA ASN A 98 -4.44 -10.41 18.26
C ASN A 98 -3.60 -11.20 17.26
N GLU A 99 -3.91 -12.50 17.18
CA GLU A 99 -3.41 -13.41 16.14
C GLU A 99 -3.93 -13.00 14.75
N TYR A 100 -3.11 -13.27 13.74
CA TYR A 100 -3.32 -12.86 12.34
C TYR A 100 -3.07 -14.01 11.36
N PHE A 101 -2.68 -15.17 11.90
CA PHE A 101 -2.62 -16.42 11.18
C PHE A 101 -3.58 -17.40 11.86
N PHE A 102 -4.46 -17.97 11.06
CA PHE A 102 -5.46 -18.96 11.45
C PHE A 102 -5.25 -20.19 10.58
N ALA A 103 -4.93 -21.32 11.18
CA ALA A 103 -4.75 -22.58 10.48
C ALA A 103 -6.08 -23.10 9.92
N THR A 104 -7.18 -22.80 10.63
CA THR A 104 -8.53 -23.25 10.27
C THR A 104 -9.58 -22.14 10.48
N LEU A 105 -10.76 -22.34 9.87
CA LEU A 105 -11.93 -21.50 10.17
C LEU A 105 -12.35 -21.58 11.65
N SER A 106 -12.16 -22.75 12.28
CA SER A 106 -12.52 -22.95 13.69
C SER A 106 -11.73 -22.03 14.61
N GLU A 107 -10.41 -21.94 14.42
CA GLU A 107 -9.53 -21.06 15.20
C GLU A 107 -9.97 -19.59 15.09
N PHE A 108 -10.25 -19.12 13.87
CA PHE A 108 -10.77 -17.77 13.66
C PHE A 108 -12.10 -17.54 14.41
N ASN A 109 -13.04 -18.48 14.29
CA ASN A 109 -14.36 -18.36 14.93
C ASN A 109 -14.28 -18.40 16.46
N VAL A 110 -13.44 -19.26 17.03
CA VAL A 110 -13.22 -19.33 18.49
C VAL A 110 -12.73 -17.99 19.01
N LEU A 111 -11.69 -17.42 18.38
CA LEU A 111 -11.16 -16.12 18.78
C LEU A 111 -12.19 -14.99 18.60
N HIS A 112 -12.91 -14.98 17.47
CA HIS A 112 -13.95 -13.99 17.21
C HIS A 112 -15.06 -14.03 18.26
N VAL A 113 -15.59 -15.22 18.58
CA VAL A 113 -16.65 -15.39 19.60
C VAL A 113 -16.14 -14.98 20.98
N GLN A 114 -14.92 -15.39 21.35
CA GLN A 114 -14.33 -14.99 22.62
C GLN A 114 -14.26 -13.46 22.75
N LEU A 115 -13.73 -12.77 21.75
CA LEU A 115 -13.60 -11.31 21.78
C LEU A 115 -14.96 -10.60 21.73
N GLN A 116 -15.98 -11.19 21.11
CA GLN A 116 -17.35 -10.68 21.19
C GLN A 116 -17.92 -10.79 22.61
N LEU A 117 -17.66 -11.89 23.32
CA LEU A 117 -18.04 -12.06 24.72
C LEU A 117 -17.31 -11.06 25.63
N ASP A 118 -16.07 -10.68 25.26
CA ASP A 118 -15.29 -9.65 25.95
C ASP A 118 -15.75 -8.21 25.61
N GLY A 119 -16.80 -8.05 24.80
CA GLY A 119 -17.46 -6.76 24.53
C GLY A 119 -16.99 -6.04 23.26
N HIS A 120 -16.15 -6.67 22.42
CA HIS A 120 -15.72 -6.06 21.16
C HIS A 120 -16.85 -6.07 20.10
N ASN A 121 -16.99 -4.94 19.39
CA ASN A 121 -18.03 -4.75 18.36
C ASN A 121 -17.53 -5.05 16.94
N ALA A 122 -18.41 -4.94 15.93
CA ALA A 122 -18.07 -5.26 14.54
C ALA A 122 -16.93 -4.40 13.95
N ASP A 123 -16.80 -3.13 14.36
CA ASP A 123 -15.78 -2.20 13.85
C ASP A 123 -14.38 -2.53 14.38
N TYR A 124 -14.31 -3.19 15.55
CA TYR A 124 -13.05 -3.72 16.10
C TYR A 124 -12.42 -4.74 15.14
N PHE A 125 -13.24 -5.61 14.54
CA PHE A 125 -12.80 -6.69 13.65
C PHE A 125 -12.71 -6.28 12.18
N CYS A 126 -13.56 -5.35 11.73
CA CYS A 126 -13.69 -5.01 10.33
C CYS A 126 -13.90 -3.52 10.06
N ASN A 127 -12.87 -2.87 9.53
CA ASN A 127 -12.95 -1.51 9.05
C ASN A 127 -13.49 -1.48 7.62
N LYS A 128 -14.80 -1.26 7.47
CA LYS A 128 -15.44 -1.15 6.15
C LYS A 128 -14.86 -0.02 5.30
N ALA A 129 -14.37 1.04 5.93
CA ALA A 129 -13.80 2.20 5.25
C ALA A 129 -12.32 2.07 4.86
N ALA A 130 -11.66 0.93 5.10
CA ALA A 130 -10.20 0.80 4.94
C ALA A 130 -9.71 1.08 3.51
N TYR A 131 -10.53 0.76 2.51
CA TYR A 131 -10.22 0.97 1.09
C TYR A 131 -11.07 2.08 0.44
N GLY A 132 -11.72 2.94 1.24
CA GLY A 132 -12.69 3.94 0.78
C GLY A 132 -14.11 3.60 1.23
N VAL A 133 -15.12 4.29 0.69
CA VAL A 133 -16.53 4.27 1.16
C VAL A 133 -17.29 2.99 0.77
N THR A 134 -16.66 1.81 0.81
CA THR A 134 -17.31 0.55 0.39
C THR A 134 -17.84 -0.24 1.58
N THR A 135 -19.00 -0.90 1.42
CA THR A 135 -19.78 -1.51 2.51
C THR A 135 -19.71 -3.04 2.56
N ARG A 136 -18.95 -3.69 1.68
CA ARG A 136 -19.04 -5.14 1.42
C ARG A 136 -18.06 -6.01 2.21
N ARG A 137 -17.26 -5.44 3.12
CA ARG A 137 -16.37 -6.20 4.00
C ARG A 137 -17.16 -6.63 5.24
N SER A 138 -17.08 -7.90 5.61
CA SER A 138 -17.76 -8.42 6.79
C SER A 138 -16.99 -9.58 7.42
N VAL A 139 -16.99 -9.65 8.75
CA VAL A 139 -16.46 -10.82 9.48
C VAL A 139 -17.20 -12.10 9.09
N ASN A 140 -18.48 -11.98 8.72
CA ASN A 140 -19.31 -13.11 8.30
C ASN A 140 -18.82 -13.77 7.00
N ASP A 141 -17.92 -13.13 6.25
CA ASP A 141 -17.36 -13.70 5.01
C ASP A 141 -16.26 -14.76 5.28
N ALA A 142 -15.83 -14.95 6.54
CA ALA A 142 -14.73 -15.86 6.89
C ALA A 142 -14.98 -17.31 6.45
N SER A 143 -16.20 -17.83 6.59
CA SER A 143 -16.54 -19.18 6.12
C SER A 143 -16.36 -19.31 4.61
N THR A 144 -16.83 -18.32 3.84
CA THR A 144 -16.63 -18.28 2.39
C THR A 144 -15.15 -18.16 2.03
N TYR A 145 -14.34 -17.43 2.81
CA TYR A 145 -12.90 -17.35 2.58
C TYR A 145 -12.21 -18.69 2.76
N TRP A 146 -12.61 -19.46 3.78
CA TRP A 146 -12.12 -20.81 4.01
C TRP A 146 -12.46 -21.75 2.83
N GLU A 147 -13.70 -21.70 2.33
CA GLU A 147 -14.12 -22.46 1.15
C GLU A 147 -13.32 -22.06 -0.11
N LYS A 148 -13.13 -20.74 -0.32
CA LYS A 148 -12.34 -20.24 -1.46
C LYS A 148 -10.87 -20.66 -1.36
N ALA A 149 -10.28 -20.65 -0.17
CA ALA A 149 -8.90 -21.09 0.05
C ALA A 149 -8.70 -22.58 -0.26
N GLN A 150 -9.73 -23.41 -0.05
CA GLN A 150 -9.70 -24.84 -0.39
C GLN A 150 -9.96 -25.11 -1.87
N ASN A 151 -10.55 -24.17 -2.61
CA ASN A 151 -10.92 -24.37 -4.01
C ASN A 151 -9.67 -24.59 -4.90
N PRO A 152 -9.54 -25.76 -5.56
CA PRO A 152 -8.38 -26.07 -6.40
C PRO A 152 -8.13 -25.08 -7.53
N SER A 153 -9.18 -24.51 -8.12
CA SER A 153 -9.04 -23.53 -9.20
C SER A 153 -8.37 -22.24 -8.73
N LEU A 154 -8.61 -21.82 -7.48
CA LEU A 154 -7.97 -20.64 -6.91
C LEU A 154 -6.60 -20.98 -6.30
N ASN A 155 -6.47 -22.09 -5.56
CA ASN A 155 -5.27 -22.36 -4.77
C ASN A 155 -4.16 -23.09 -5.53
N ALA A 156 -4.37 -23.52 -6.78
CA ALA A 156 -3.37 -24.23 -7.58
C ALA A 156 -2.04 -23.45 -7.76
N PHE A 157 -2.00 -22.13 -7.55
CA PHE A 157 -0.74 -21.38 -7.60
C PHE A 157 0.15 -21.59 -6.37
N LEU A 158 -0.40 -22.03 -5.24
CA LEU A 158 0.33 -22.13 -3.97
C LEU A 158 1.49 -23.13 -4.03
N THR A 159 1.26 -24.27 -4.70
CA THR A 159 2.21 -25.40 -4.77
C THR A 159 3.13 -25.34 -5.99
N ARG A 160 3.02 -24.31 -6.82
CA ARG A 160 3.89 -24.18 -8.00
C ARG A 160 5.34 -23.93 -7.59
N SER A 161 6.25 -24.62 -8.28
CA SER A 161 7.70 -24.42 -8.14
C SER A 161 8.16 -23.08 -8.72
N THR A 162 7.43 -22.56 -9.72
CA THR A 162 7.73 -21.27 -10.36
C THR A 162 6.67 -20.22 -10.02
N PRO A 163 7.08 -18.95 -9.79
CA PRO A 163 6.14 -17.87 -9.54
C PRO A 163 5.14 -17.67 -10.68
N VAL A 164 3.87 -17.45 -10.35
CA VAL A 164 2.82 -17.16 -11.35
C VAL A 164 2.97 -15.74 -11.86
N ASN A 165 2.71 -15.50 -13.15
CA ASN A 165 2.65 -14.13 -13.68
C ASN A 165 1.67 -13.26 -12.86
N PHE A 166 2.08 -12.03 -12.56
CA PHE A 166 1.32 -11.09 -11.75
C PHE A 166 -0.13 -10.89 -12.23
N LEU A 167 -0.33 -10.50 -13.50
CA LEU A 167 -1.68 -10.25 -14.02
C LEU A 167 -2.52 -11.52 -14.03
N ARG A 168 -1.91 -12.69 -14.30
CA ARG A 168 -2.62 -13.97 -14.23
C ARG A 168 -3.15 -14.24 -12.82
N LEU A 169 -2.35 -14.03 -11.79
CA LEU A 169 -2.80 -14.18 -10.40
C LEU A 169 -3.87 -13.15 -10.03
N TYR A 170 -3.68 -11.89 -10.42
CA TYR A 170 -4.66 -10.83 -10.20
C TYR A 170 -6.03 -11.18 -10.80
N PHE A 171 -6.07 -11.59 -12.07
CA PHE A 171 -7.33 -11.96 -12.73
C PHE A 171 -7.92 -13.25 -12.17
N LEU A 172 -7.09 -14.20 -11.72
CA LEU A 172 -7.57 -15.40 -11.05
C LEU A 172 -8.34 -15.05 -9.76
N ILE A 173 -7.74 -14.24 -8.89
CA ILE A 173 -8.37 -13.78 -7.65
C ILE A 173 -9.65 -12.99 -7.96
N LEU A 174 -9.59 -12.05 -8.90
CA LEU A 174 -10.73 -11.21 -9.28
C LEU A 174 -11.92 -12.06 -9.80
N ARG A 175 -11.64 -13.06 -10.65
CA ARG A 175 -12.68 -13.95 -11.22
C ARG A 175 -13.21 -14.97 -10.22
N SER A 176 -12.51 -15.18 -9.11
CA SER A 176 -12.95 -16.11 -8.06
C SER A 176 -14.14 -15.58 -7.25
N LYS A 177 -14.55 -14.32 -7.44
CA LYS A 177 -15.73 -13.70 -6.81
C LYS A 177 -15.73 -13.90 -5.28
N ILE A 178 -14.59 -13.59 -4.65
CA ILE A 178 -14.46 -13.66 -3.19
C ILE A 178 -15.25 -12.48 -2.60
N PRO A 179 -16.13 -12.67 -1.60
CA PRO A 179 -16.89 -11.58 -0.98
C PRO A 179 -15.98 -10.47 -0.46
N GLY A 180 -16.30 -9.21 -0.74
CA GLY A 180 -15.45 -8.06 -0.38
C GLY A 180 -14.22 -7.86 -1.29
N PHE A 181 -13.91 -8.77 -2.22
CA PHE A 181 -12.78 -8.64 -3.14
C PHE A 181 -13.20 -8.07 -4.48
N GLY A 182 -13.26 -6.73 -4.55
CA GLY A 182 -13.32 -6.02 -5.81
C GLY A 182 -11.97 -6.00 -6.55
N PRO A 183 -11.88 -5.26 -7.67
CA PRO A 183 -10.65 -5.05 -8.41
C PRO A 183 -9.47 -4.58 -7.54
N LEU A 184 -9.69 -3.61 -6.64
CA LEU A 184 -8.62 -3.09 -5.78
C LEU A 184 -8.10 -4.13 -4.78
N THR A 185 -8.99 -4.79 -4.03
CA THR A 185 -8.58 -5.79 -3.01
C THR A 185 -7.90 -7.00 -3.67
N SER A 186 -8.40 -7.42 -4.83
CA SER A 186 -7.79 -8.50 -5.63
C SER A 186 -6.37 -8.13 -6.08
N PHE A 187 -6.17 -6.91 -6.56
CA PHE A 187 -4.86 -6.38 -6.92
C PHE A 187 -3.91 -6.35 -5.72
N GLN A 188 -4.39 -5.88 -4.57
CA GLN A 188 -3.61 -5.80 -3.35
C GLN A 188 -3.17 -7.17 -2.82
N LEU A 189 -4.01 -8.20 -2.95
CA LEU A 189 -3.67 -9.58 -2.59
C LEU A 189 -2.65 -10.17 -3.59
N ALA A 190 -2.84 -9.95 -4.89
CA ALA A 190 -1.87 -10.38 -5.90
C ALA A 190 -0.49 -9.75 -5.67
N LEU A 191 -0.45 -8.47 -5.29
CA LEU A 191 0.78 -7.78 -4.92
C LEU A 191 1.44 -8.40 -3.68
N ASP A 192 0.65 -8.83 -2.69
CA ASP A 192 1.21 -9.49 -1.51
C ASP A 192 1.97 -10.76 -1.88
N TYR A 193 1.37 -11.59 -2.72
CA TYR A 193 2.00 -12.80 -3.23
C TYR A 193 3.17 -12.52 -4.18
N ALA A 194 3.15 -11.42 -4.93
CA ALA A 194 4.29 -11.01 -5.74
C ALA A 194 5.50 -10.63 -4.89
N ILE A 195 5.29 -9.82 -3.84
CA ILE A 195 6.34 -9.44 -2.88
C ILE A 195 6.87 -10.68 -2.15
N ALA A 196 5.98 -11.59 -1.78
CA ALA A 196 6.33 -12.84 -1.14
C ALA A 196 6.79 -13.93 -2.13
N LYS A 197 7.10 -13.56 -3.39
CA LYS A 197 7.72 -14.38 -4.44
C LYS A 197 6.91 -15.59 -4.92
N LYS A 198 5.61 -15.64 -4.65
CA LYS A 198 4.68 -16.62 -5.26
C LYS A 198 4.10 -16.15 -6.60
N ALA A 199 4.16 -14.84 -6.86
CA ALA A 199 3.96 -14.29 -8.17
C ALA A 199 5.18 -13.50 -8.63
N THR A 200 5.30 -13.27 -9.94
CA THR A 200 6.29 -12.34 -10.48
C THR A 200 5.95 -10.93 -9.97
N MET A 201 6.99 -10.12 -9.72
CA MET A 201 6.75 -8.68 -9.51
C MET A 201 6.12 -8.07 -10.77
N PRO A 202 5.12 -7.18 -10.64
CA PRO A 202 4.55 -6.50 -11.80
C PRO A 202 5.62 -5.72 -12.54
N THR A 203 5.56 -5.76 -13.87
CA THR A 203 6.28 -4.82 -14.72
C THR A 203 5.60 -3.45 -14.70
N VAL A 204 6.28 -2.42 -15.24
CA VAL A 204 5.66 -1.09 -15.39
C VAL A 204 4.41 -1.14 -16.28
N LYS A 205 4.43 -1.94 -17.35
CA LYS A 205 3.27 -2.11 -18.24
C LYS A 205 2.09 -2.76 -17.52
N GLU A 206 2.33 -3.83 -16.75
CA GLU A 206 1.29 -4.49 -15.97
C GLU A 206 0.73 -3.57 -14.87
N MET A 207 1.60 -2.77 -14.22
CA MET A 207 1.14 -1.78 -13.25
C MET A 207 0.31 -0.68 -13.90
N ALA A 208 0.75 -0.17 -15.06
CA ALA A 208 0.01 0.84 -15.82
C ALA A 208 -1.38 0.35 -16.21
N HIS A 209 -1.47 -0.91 -16.68
CA HIS A 209 -2.73 -1.57 -16.97
C HIS A 209 -3.67 -1.53 -15.76
N VAL A 210 -3.21 -1.98 -14.59
CA VAL A 210 -4.06 -1.99 -13.39
C VAL A 210 -4.45 -0.57 -12.97
N ILE A 211 -3.52 0.37 -12.92
CA ILE A 211 -3.79 1.77 -12.54
C ILE A 211 -4.83 2.40 -13.48
N PHE A 212 -4.67 2.21 -14.79
CA PHE A 212 -5.58 2.74 -15.79
C PHE A 212 -6.99 2.12 -15.70
N LYS A 213 -7.09 0.82 -15.43
CA LYS A 213 -8.38 0.13 -15.27
C LYS A 213 -9.07 0.49 -13.96
N LEU A 214 -8.34 0.61 -12.86
CA LEU A 214 -8.92 0.97 -11.56
C LEU A 214 -9.39 2.43 -11.51
N LYS A 215 -8.69 3.36 -12.17
CA LYS A 215 -8.97 4.81 -12.13
C LYS A 215 -9.06 5.39 -10.70
N MET A 216 -8.32 4.80 -9.76
CA MET A 216 -8.31 5.19 -8.35
C MET A 216 -7.10 6.08 -8.01
N GLY A 217 -6.55 5.94 -6.80
CA GLY A 217 -5.49 6.81 -6.25
C GLY A 217 -4.26 6.92 -7.14
N GLY A 218 -3.80 5.84 -7.76
CA GLY A 218 -2.61 5.85 -8.61
C GLY A 218 -2.75 6.80 -9.80
N LEU A 219 -3.87 6.72 -10.53
CA LEU A 219 -4.15 7.58 -11.68
C LEU A 219 -4.35 9.04 -11.24
N LYS A 220 -5.12 9.25 -10.17
CA LYS A 220 -5.32 10.60 -9.59
C LYS A 220 -4.00 11.22 -9.13
N GLY A 221 -3.08 10.43 -8.59
CA GLY A 221 -1.74 10.85 -8.20
C GLY A 221 -0.93 11.36 -9.40
N LEU A 222 -0.93 10.62 -10.51
CA LEU A 222 -0.25 11.03 -11.74
C LEU A 222 -0.81 12.35 -12.29
N ILE A 223 -2.13 12.48 -12.36
CA ILE A 223 -2.80 13.71 -12.80
C ILE A 223 -2.42 14.88 -11.89
N ARG A 224 -2.41 14.67 -10.57
CA ARG A 224 -2.05 15.71 -9.59
C ARG A 224 -0.58 16.14 -9.67
N LEU A 225 0.29 15.26 -10.16
CA LEU A 225 1.69 15.57 -10.48
C LEU A 225 1.86 16.26 -11.85
N GLY A 226 0.76 16.51 -12.59
CA GLY A 226 0.77 17.24 -13.86
C GLY A 226 0.97 16.36 -15.10
N TYR A 227 0.89 15.03 -14.97
CA TYR A 227 0.93 14.15 -16.14
C TYR A 227 -0.43 14.09 -16.84
N SER A 228 -0.43 14.26 -18.16
CA SER A 228 -1.59 13.98 -19.01
C SER A 228 -1.66 12.48 -19.30
N VAL A 229 -2.64 11.79 -18.70
CA VAL A 229 -2.78 10.33 -18.76
C VAL A 229 -4.21 9.92 -19.12
N THR A 230 -4.50 9.90 -20.42
CA THR A 230 -5.81 9.54 -21.01
C THR A 230 -5.86 8.10 -21.52
N THR A 231 -4.69 7.51 -21.80
CA THR A 231 -4.54 6.13 -22.27
C THR A 231 -3.65 5.30 -21.34
N GLU A 232 -3.76 3.98 -21.45
CA GLU A 232 -2.90 3.04 -20.71
C GLU A 232 -1.41 3.23 -21.05
N HIS A 233 -1.10 3.54 -22.31
CA HIS A 233 0.27 3.81 -22.76
C HIS A 233 0.84 5.07 -22.08
N GLU A 234 0.07 6.16 -22.03
CA GLU A 234 0.49 7.39 -21.33
C GLU A 234 0.71 7.16 -19.83
N VAL A 235 -0.12 6.33 -19.18
CA VAL A 235 0.11 5.91 -17.79
C VAL A 235 1.45 5.19 -17.65
N ALA A 236 1.79 4.29 -18.56
CA ALA A 236 3.08 3.59 -18.53
C ALA A 236 4.26 4.57 -18.69
N CYS A 237 4.18 5.49 -19.66
CA CYS A 237 5.19 6.52 -19.88
C CYS A 237 5.37 7.43 -18.65
N ALA A 238 4.27 7.84 -18.02
CA ALA A 238 4.30 8.64 -16.80
C ALA A 238 4.96 7.88 -15.63
N LEU A 239 4.64 6.59 -15.45
CA LEU A 239 5.28 5.74 -14.43
C LEU A 239 6.77 5.54 -14.67
N TYR A 240 7.20 5.34 -15.93
CA TYR A 240 8.63 5.26 -16.27
C TYR A 240 9.35 6.56 -15.91
N SER A 241 8.81 7.70 -16.34
CA SER A 241 9.38 9.02 -16.07
C SER A 241 9.48 9.30 -14.56
N LEU A 242 8.39 9.08 -13.83
CA LEU A 242 8.35 9.33 -12.38
C LEU A 242 9.31 8.40 -11.63
N ARG A 243 9.36 7.12 -12.00
CA ARG A 243 10.28 6.16 -11.39
C ARG A 243 11.74 6.55 -11.63
N ALA A 244 12.10 7.00 -12.83
CA ALA A 244 13.46 7.45 -13.13
C ALA A 244 13.85 8.67 -12.28
N GLN A 245 12.97 9.68 -12.20
CA GLN A 245 13.20 10.86 -11.36
C GLN A 245 13.34 10.51 -9.87
N LEU A 246 12.53 9.57 -9.37
CA LEU A 246 12.64 9.07 -8.00
C LEU A 246 13.95 8.30 -7.79
N ASP A 247 14.36 7.51 -8.78
CA ASP A 247 15.58 6.73 -8.71
C ASP A 247 16.81 7.63 -8.61
N GLU A 248 16.86 8.72 -9.38
CA GLU A 248 17.94 9.70 -9.31
C GLU A 248 18.01 10.45 -7.97
N ARG A 249 16.86 10.68 -7.32
CA ARG A 249 16.77 11.52 -6.12
C ARG A 249 16.89 10.75 -4.81
N ILE A 250 16.52 9.47 -4.77
CA ILE A 250 16.52 8.69 -3.53
C ILE A 250 17.90 8.01 -3.37
N PRO A 251 18.62 8.19 -2.25
CA PRO A 251 19.91 7.53 -2.05
C PRO A 251 19.79 5.99 -2.07
N THR A 252 20.78 5.30 -2.63
CA THR A 252 20.80 3.82 -2.77
C THR A 252 20.52 3.08 -1.46
N GLY A 253 21.11 3.52 -0.34
CA GLY A 253 20.85 2.92 0.97
C GLY A 253 19.39 3.06 1.42
N THR A 254 18.74 4.18 1.08
CA THR A 254 17.32 4.39 1.34
C THR A 254 16.45 3.52 0.43
N LYS A 255 16.79 3.42 -0.87
CA LYS A 255 16.05 2.58 -1.83
C LYS A 255 15.88 1.14 -1.34
N LYS A 256 16.95 0.55 -0.78
CA LYS A 256 16.91 -0.81 -0.20
C LYS A 256 15.91 -0.90 0.97
N ARG A 257 15.95 0.07 1.90
CA ARG A 257 15.10 0.08 3.11
C ARG A 257 13.62 0.26 2.81
N ILE A 258 13.28 0.95 1.73
CA ILE A 258 11.90 1.23 1.33
C ILE A 258 11.37 0.26 0.26
N ALA A 259 12.16 -0.75 -0.10
CA ALA A 259 11.87 -1.66 -1.21
C ALA A 259 11.50 -0.90 -2.50
N PHE A 260 12.35 0.05 -2.89
CA PHE A 260 12.11 0.90 -4.04
C PHE A 260 11.88 0.07 -5.32
N GLY A 261 10.78 0.37 -6.01
CA GLY A 261 10.34 -0.36 -7.19
C GLY A 261 8.98 0.15 -7.65
N ILE A 262 8.40 -0.48 -8.68
CA ILE A 262 7.13 -0.01 -9.23
C ILE A 262 5.96 -0.08 -8.24
N VAL A 263 5.99 -1.05 -7.31
CA VAL A 263 4.99 -1.15 -6.24
C VAL A 263 5.10 0.02 -5.26
N PHE A 264 6.32 0.45 -4.92
CA PHE A 264 6.52 1.65 -4.12
C PHE A 264 5.97 2.90 -4.84
N VAL A 265 6.24 3.05 -6.14
CA VAL A 265 5.76 4.19 -6.94
C VAL A 265 4.22 4.21 -6.98
N GLU A 266 3.57 3.09 -7.25
CA GLU A 266 2.10 2.99 -7.22
C GLU A 266 1.54 3.37 -5.84
N HIS A 267 2.14 2.85 -4.77
CA HIS A 267 1.64 3.09 -3.42
C HIS A 267 1.81 4.56 -3.00
N LEU A 268 2.94 5.16 -3.36
CA LEU A 268 3.21 6.58 -3.21
C LEU A 268 2.15 7.42 -3.92
N LEU A 269 1.86 7.13 -5.19
CA LEU A 269 0.85 7.84 -5.98
C LEU A 269 -0.55 7.73 -5.35
N CYS A 270 -0.92 6.53 -4.90
CA CYS A 270 -2.19 6.29 -4.22
C CYS A 270 -2.36 7.11 -2.93
N LYS A 271 -1.25 7.42 -2.26
CA LYS A 271 -1.24 8.17 -1.00
C LYS A 271 -0.97 9.65 -1.18
N PHE A 272 -0.39 10.06 -2.31
CA PHE A 272 -0.03 11.44 -2.63
C PHE A 272 -1.15 12.43 -2.36
N GLY A 273 -2.38 12.08 -2.74
CA GLY A 273 -3.55 12.93 -2.52
C GLY A 273 -3.95 13.15 -1.05
N ARG A 274 -3.43 12.33 -0.13
CA ARG A 274 -3.74 12.30 1.31
C ARG A 274 -2.60 12.83 2.18
N LEU A 275 -1.45 13.12 1.57
CA LEU A 275 -0.31 13.71 2.25
C LEU A 275 -0.60 15.19 2.45
N ASP A 276 -0.47 15.66 3.70
CA ASP A 276 -0.63 17.07 4.02
C ASP A 276 0.65 17.82 3.67
N ALA A 277 0.67 18.42 2.49
CA ALA A 277 1.79 19.23 2.03
C ALA A 277 1.67 20.70 2.48
N LYS A 278 0.59 21.09 3.17
CA LYS A 278 0.37 22.49 3.57
C LYS A 278 1.52 23.06 4.41
N PRO A 279 2.11 22.33 5.38
CA PRO A 279 3.25 22.84 6.15
C PRO A 279 4.45 23.26 5.28
N PHE A 280 4.59 22.67 4.10
CA PHE A 280 5.64 23.00 3.14
C PHE A 280 5.25 24.12 2.18
N GLN A 281 3.99 24.17 1.77
CA GLN A 281 3.45 25.24 0.93
C GLN A 281 3.50 26.59 1.65
N ASP A 282 3.14 26.61 2.93
CA ASP A 282 3.21 27.80 3.78
C ASP A 282 4.66 28.33 3.86
N LEU A 283 5.65 27.43 3.96
CA LEU A 283 7.08 27.78 3.94
C LEU A 283 7.52 28.38 2.60
N GLU A 284 7.01 27.83 1.50
CA GLU A 284 7.32 28.33 0.16
C GLU A 284 6.79 29.75 -0.09
N GLU A 285 5.62 30.08 0.44
CA GLU A 285 5.01 31.41 0.36
C GLU A 285 5.76 32.43 1.23
N VAL A 286 6.22 32.02 2.42
CA VAL A 286 7.08 32.86 3.27
C VAL A 286 8.43 33.14 2.59
N ILE A 287 9.07 32.13 2.02
CA ILE A 287 10.34 32.29 1.27
C ILE A 287 10.13 33.17 0.03
N ALA A 288 9.03 32.97 -0.71
CA ALA A 288 8.74 33.73 -1.93
C ALA A 288 8.36 35.20 -1.67
N SER A 289 7.71 35.49 -0.54
CA SER A 289 7.32 36.86 -0.17
C SER A 289 8.47 37.69 0.40
N GLY A 290 9.64 37.09 0.69
CA GLY A 290 10.77 37.78 1.29
C GLY A 290 10.50 38.29 2.71
N SER A 291 9.37 37.88 3.30
CA SER A 291 8.97 38.26 4.65
C SER A 291 9.87 37.53 5.64
N ARG A 292 10.68 38.28 6.39
CA ARG A 292 11.24 37.75 7.65
C ARG A 292 10.12 37.78 8.67
N LEU A 293 9.79 36.60 9.23
CA LEU A 293 9.04 36.49 10.47
C LEU A 293 9.90 36.98 11.63
#